data_AF-A0A635R8Q5-F1
#
_entry.id   AF-A0A635R8Q5-F1
#
_cell.length_a   1.000
_cell.length_b   1.000
_cell.length_c   1.000
_cell.angle_alpha   90.00
_cell.angle_beta   90.00
_cell.angle_gamma   90.00
#
_symmetry.space_group_name_H-M   'P 1'
#
loop_
_entity.id
_entity.type
_entity.pdbx_description
1 polymer ?
#
loop_
_entity_poly.entity_id
_entity_poly.type
_entity_poly.pdbx_seq_one_letter_code
_entity_poly.pdbx_strand_id
1 'polypeptide(L)'
;MRIEKNRDRLIISYGDKEVGFNGFRNGRKDANVPDVRDSSGKVVTHDKIMFMEIERYWSTLTSEEKEELFSAYEELEMLGNEEPETIRKHAPEIVAQIAKFHHADRFRQLYPQSSVWIPQNVHETYEEMSSNYPKEMTYIVQDYYELVILSLMVKPFIPVFLVMDAFPTTRAAVDSKRKSVYNLTHCMELLYDTEIAQLPAISKLRDFLVSVISKVQDGGNKGPNSANLTVLASICGYGTDMVEEYIMAFAVIRLIAMKLIGAELPPGTMVENNIVAGMYFNIKQEIETGFAGKISSQNVILKAHPEKIMFNGEKGKTCAIDLVQARSKAPMKEFVRTQEFFNDYRRVVRSLGIDIAPADAKVLIDSIHLNHQYPFYELYEWLVAAALHRFADRRTYKDIDAAAFKNAMGIAQAIYIYYGMHEIAQLLSCEMVLDPNNGGYPIEPIDNEIKIKSDRFYPQAYRTNRNIYEQSTLKTSLTLLVREHIAPFNFNLRATPEAARMLRSGEVMLGYTPHPRLQNMLAEFLLIQNRKKCEEVAWFNQ
;
A
#
# COMPACT_ATOMS: atom_id res chain seq x y z
N MET A 1 -4.89 -36.45 23.99
CA MET A 1 -5.21 -35.12 23.46
C MET A 1 -5.42 -35.23 21.96
N ARG A 2 -6.42 -34.57 21.40
CA ARG A 2 -6.78 -34.62 19.98
C ARG A 2 -7.05 -33.21 19.47
N ILE A 3 -6.88 -33.01 18.17
CA ILE A 3 -7.14 -31.73 17.52
C ILE A 3 -7.90 -31.98 16.22
N GLU A 4 -9.04 -31.33 16.08
CA GLU A 4 -9.91 -31.51 14.93
C GLU A 4 -10.53 -30.19 14.49
N LYS A 5 -10.84 -30.10 13.21
CA LYS A 5 -11.59 -28.97 12.68
C LYS A 5 -13.07 -29.31 12.62
N ASN A 6 -13.88 -28.45 13.23
CA ASN A 6 -15.33 -28.47 13.11
C ASN A 6 -15.80 -27.16 12.46
N ARG A 7 -16.16 -27.24 11.17
CA ARG A 7 -16.52 -26.07 10.33
C ARG A 7 -15.39 -25.02 10.32
N ASP A 8 -15.62 -23.85 10.89
CA ASP A 8 -14.66 -22.74 10.98
C ASP A 8 -13.95 -22.70 12.36
N ARG A 9 -14.19 -23.69 13.23
CA ARG A 9 -13.60 -23.79 14.57
C ARG A 9 -12.59 -24.93 14.63
N LEU A 10 -11.45 -24.68 15.26
CA LEU A 10 -10.43 -25.68 15.60
C LEU A 10 -10.65 -26.09 17.05
N ILE A 11 -10.90 -27.37 17.30
CA ILE A 11 -11.21 -27.91 18.63
C ILE A 11 -10.03 -28.76 19.10
N ILE A 12 -9.59 -28.53 20.34
CA ILE A 12 -8.62 -29.37 21.03
C ILE A 12 -9.32 -30.03 22.20
N SER A 13 -9.20 -31.35 22.33
CA SER A 13 -9.86 -32.13 23.38
C SER A 13 -8.88 -32.97 24.19
N TYR A 14 -9.11 -33.04 25.50
CA TYR A 14 -8.37 -33.87 26.44
C TYR A 14 -9.27 -34.32 27.59
N GLY A 15 -9.42 -35.64 27.77
CA GLY A 15 -10.41 -36.19 28.71
C GLY A 15 -11.82 -35.81 28.26
N ASP A 16 -12.61 -35.26 29.21
CA ASP A 16 -13.97 -34.76 28.96
C ASP A 16 -14.00 -33.24 28.65
N LYS A 17 -12.83 -32.59 28.54
CA LYS A 17 -12.71 -31.15 28.28
C LYS A 17 -12.43 -30.86 26.81
N GLU A 18 -12.98 -29.76 26.33
CA GLU A 18 -12.75 -29.24 24.98
C GLU A 18 -12.59 -27.72 25.01
N VAL A 19 -11.63 -27.22 24.24
CA VAL A 19 -11.43 -25.79 23.95
C VAL A 19 -11.49 -25.59 22.45
N GLY A 20 -11.91 -24.43 21.97
CA GLY A 20 -11.95 -24.21 20.53
C GLY A 20 -11.84 -22.80 20.02
N PHE A 21 -11.09 -22.67 18.93
CA PHE A 21 -10.60 -21.43 18.36
C PHE A 21 -11.28 -21.16 17.02
N ASN A 22 -11.86 -19.97 16.86
CA ASN A 22 -12.58 -19.59 15.64
C ASN A 22 -11.64 -19.08 14.54
N GLY A 23 -12.09 -19.15 13.29
CA GLY A 23 -11.39 -18.55 12.15
C GLY A 23 -10.49 -19.52 11.36
N PHE A 24 -10.49 -20.80 11.70
CA PHE A 24 -9.67 -21.80 11.00
C PHE A 24 -10.31 -22.19 9.66
N ARG A 25 -9.84 -21.56 8.57
CA ARG A 25 -10.31 -21.80 7.22
C ARG A 25 -9.24 -22.49 6.37
N ASN A 26 -9.20 -23.82 6.45
CA ASN A 26 -8.40 -24.60 5.50
C ASN A 26 -8.98 -24.47 4.07
N GLY A 27 -8.08 -24.42 3.08
CA GLY A 27 -8.46 -24.40 1.67
C GLY A 27 -9.33 -25.60 1.30
N ARG A 28 -10.29 -25.40 0.40
CA ARG A 28 -11.06 -26.51 -0.16
C ARG A 28 -10.10 -27.38 -0.98
N LYS A 29 -10.18 -28.70 -0.79
CA LYS A 29 -9.52 -29.67 -1.66
C LYS A 29 -9.90 -29.35 -3.12
N ASP A 30 -8.90 -29.23 -3.99
CA ASP A 30 -9.15 -29.14 -5.43
C ASP A 30 -9.84 -30.44 -5.87
N ALA A 31 -10.95 -30.31 -6.62
CA ALA A 31 -11.75 -31.44 -7.07
C ALA A 31 -10.96 -32.41 -7.96
N ASN A 32 -9.86 -31.94 -8.55
CA ASN A 32 -9.01 -32.72 -9.44
C ASN A 32 -7.93 -33.54 -8.70
N VAL A 33 -7.74 -33.34 -7.40
CA VAL A 33 -6.75 -34.08 -6.60
C VAL A 33 -7.37 -35.39 -6.09
N PRO A 34 -6.74 -36.56 -6.29
CA PRO A 34 -7.24 -37.84 -5.79
C PRO A 34 -7.47 -37.86 -4.28
N ASP A 35 -8.37 -38.72 -3.81
CA ASP A 35 -8.55 -38.93 -2.36
C ASP A 35 -7.32 -39.62 -1.78
N VAL A 36 -6.78 -39.01 -0.72
CA VAL A 36 -5.70 -39.57 0.09
C VAL A 36 -6.25 -40.71 0.93
N ARG A 37 -5.60 -41.87 0.90
CA ARG A 37 -6.01 -43.06 1.64
C ARG A 37 -4.93 -43.49 2.62
N ASP A 38 -5.35 -43.97 3.78
CA ASP A 38 -4.43 -44.59 4.74
C ASP A 38 -4.05 -46.03 4.33
N SER A 39 -3.20 -46.67 5.14
CA SER A 39 -2.77 -48.07 4.96
C SER A 39 -3.93 -49.08 4.98
N SER A 40 -5.09 -48.71 5.53
CA SER A 40 -6.31 -49.53 5.52
C SER A 40 -7.22 -49.26 4.31
N GLY A 41 -6.81 -48.36 3.41
CA GLY A 41 -7.57 -47.96 2.24
C GLY A 41 -8.71 -46.97 2.53
N LYS A 42 -8.83 -46.46 3.76
CA LYS A 42 -9.85 -45.50 4.16
C LYS A 42 -9.43 -44.09 3.74
N VAL A 43 -10.39 -43.31 3.23
CA VAL A 43 -10.15 -41.92 2.85
C VAL A 43 -9.85 -41.09 4.08
N VAL A 44 -8.70 -40.41 4.07
CA VAL A 44 -8.28 -39.49 5.11
C VAL A 44 -8.59 -38.06 4.67
N THR A 45 -9.31 -37.32 5.51
CA THR A 45 -9.70 -35.95 5.19
C THR A 45 -8.49 -35.02 5.27
N HIS A 46 -8.50 -33.95 4.45
CA HIS A 46 -7.45 -32.92 4.46
C HIS A 46 -7.18 -32.37 5.87
N ASP A 47 -8.24 -32.12 6.64
CA ASP A 47 -8.11 -31.61 8.01
C ASP A 47 -7.50 -32.64 8.97
N LYS A 48 -7.67 -33.94 8.73
CA LYS A 48 -7.00 -34.98 9.52
C LYS A 48 -5.51 -35.08 9.17
N ILE A 49 -5.15 -34.95 7.89
CA ILE A 49 -3.75 -34.90 7.42
C ILE A 49 -3.02 -33.69 7.99
N MET A 50 -3.73 -32.58 8.21
CA MET A 50 -3.14 -31.37 8.76
C MET A 50 -2.52 -31.56 10.16
N PHE A 51 -3.13 -32.40 11.00
CA PHE A 51 -2.81 -32.49 12.42
C PHE A 51 -2.42 -33.90 12.93
N MET A 52 -2.46 -34.94 12.09
CA MET A 52 -2.12 -36.30 12.49
C MET A 52 -0.72 -36.42 13.13
N GLU A 53 0.27 -35.67 12.64
CA GLU A 53 1.62 -35.71 13.19
C GLU A 53 1.71 -35.07 14.58
N ILE A 54 0.91 -34.03 14.83
CA ILE A 54 0.82 -33.38 16.14
C ILE A 54 0.13 -34.30 17.13
N GLU A 55 -0.95 -34.98 16.73
CA GLU A 55 -1.62 -35.94 17.60
C GLU A 55 -0.68 -37.08 18.01
N ARG A 56 0.15 -37.58 17.08
CA ARG A 56 1.18 -38.57 17.39
C ARG A 56 2.25 -37.99 18.31
N TYR A 57 2.72 -36.77 18.06
CA TYR A 57 3.65 -36.09 18.96
C TYR A 57 3.07 -35.99 20.37
N TRP A 58 1.85 -35.48 20.53
CA TRP A 58 1.19 -35.38 21.83
C TRP A 58 0.96 -36.74 22.47
N SER A 59 0.79 -37.82 21.71
CA SER A 59 0.67 -39.17 22.28
C SER A 59 1.92 -39.58 23.09
N THR A 60 3.09 -39.05 22.74
CA THR A 60 4.37 -39.31 23.43
C THR A 60 4.53 -38.56 24.75
N LEU A 61 3.74 -37.51 24.98
CA LEU A 61 3.76 -36.75 26.24
C LEU A 61 3.16 -37.59 27.38
N THR A 62 3.71 -37.42 28.57
CA THR A 62 3.14 -37.93 29.83
C THR A 62 1.78 -37.29 30.13
N SER A 63 1.01 -37.88 31.05
CA SER A 63 -0.29 -37.32 31.43
C SER A 63 -0.17 -35.93 32.08
N GLU A 64 0.88 -35.71 32.87
CA GLU A 64 1.17 -34.41 33.51
C GLU A 64 1.52 -33.35 32.46
N GLU A 65 2.41 -33.66 31.52
CA GLU A 65 2.74 -32.75 30.41
C GLU A 65 1.53 -32.42 29.53
N LYS A 66 0.65 -33.41 29.28
CA LYS A 66 -0.61 -33.18 28.52
C LYS A 66 -1.56 -32.25 29.26
N GLU A 67 -1.65 -32.38 30.58
CA GLU A 67 -2.53 -31.54 31.40
C GLU A 67 -2.02 -30.10 31.46
N GLU A 68 -0.71 -29.90 31.66
CA GLU A 68 -0.09 -28.57 31.63
C GLU A 68 -0.22 -27.92 30.23
N LEU A 69 0.03 -28.68 29.16
CA LEU A 69 -0.15 -28.20 27.79
C LEU A 69 -1.63 -27.86 27.49
N PHE A 70 -2.58 -28.66 27.97
CA PHE A 70 -4.00 -28.40 27.77
C PHE A 70 -4.45 -27.15 28.54
N SER A 71 -3.94 -26.94 29.76
CA SER A 71 -4.18 -25.72 30.54
C SER A 71 -3.75 -24.45 29.78
N ALA A 72 -2.62 -24.49 29.08
CA ALA A 72 -2.17 -23.37 28.23
C ALA A 72 -3.19 -23.03 27.12
N TYR A 73 -3.85 -24.05 26.53
CA TYR A 73 -4.91 -23.83 25.55
C TYR A 73 -6.23 -23.37 26.19
N GLU A 74 -6.56 -23.79 27.42
CA GLU A 74 -7.69 -23.24 28.19
C GLU A 74 -7.48 -21.75 28.47
N GLU A 75 -6.29 -21.37 28.93
CA GLU A 75 -5.90 -19.96 29.13
C GLU A 75 -5.96 -19.16 27.83
N LEU A 76 -5.53 -19.75 26.71
CA LEU A 76 -5.59 -19.10 25.40
C LEU A 76 -7.02 -18.87 24.90
N GLU A 77 -7.94 -19.82 25.11
CA GLU A 77 -9.35 -19.65 24.75
C GLU A 77 -9.99 -18.54 25.58
N MET A 78 -9.68 -18.47 26.88
CA MET A 78 -10.14 -17.37 27.74
C MET A 78 -9.58 -16.03 27.26
N LEU A 79 -8.28 -15.97 26.98
CA LEU A 79 -7.60 -14.76 26.49
C LEU A 79 -8.20 -14.27 25.16
N GLY A 80 -8.66 -15.18 24.30
CA GLY A 80 -9.28 -14.83 23.02
C GLY A 80 -10.57 -14.00 23.11
N ASN A 81 -11.16 -13.86 24.29
CA ASN A 81 -12.33 -13.02 24.53
C ASN A 81 -11.98 -11.62 25.10
N GLU A 82 -10.71 -11.36 25.37
CA GLU A 82 -10.22 -10.10 25.94
C GLU A 82 -9.92 -9.04 24.86
N GLU A 83 -9.69 -7.79 25.31
CA GLU A 83 -9.28 -6.70 24.43
C GLU A 83 -7.88 -6.96 23.80
N PRO A 84 -7.63 -6.50 22.56
CA PRO A 84 -6.40 -6.82 21.82
C PRO A 84 -5.08 -6.48 22.55
N GLU A 85 -5.05 -5.42 23.35
CA GLU A 85 -3.85 -5.06 24.12
C GLU A 85 -3.59 -6.04 25.28
N THR A 86 -4.64 -6.56 25.90
CA THR A 86 -4.54 -7.61 26.92
C THR A 86 -4.01 -8.90 26.30
N ILE A 87 -4.53 -9.26 25.12
CA ILE A 87 -4.06 -10.44 24.37
C ILE A 87 -2.56 -10.32 24.10
N ARG A 88 -2.10 -9.20 23.55
CA ARG A 88 -0.66 -8.99 23.24
C ARG A 88 0.24 -9.05 24.47
N LYS A 89 -0.24 -8.57 25.61
CA LYS A 89 0.53 -8.58 26.85
C LYS A 89 0.75 -9.99 27.41
N HIS A 90 -0.26 -10.86 27.30
CA HIS A 90 -0.25 -12.19 27.93
C HIS A 90 0.05 -13.34 26.96
N ALA A 91 -0.08 -13.13 25.65
CA ALA A 91 0.26 -14.13 24.63
C ALA A 91 1.71 -14.67 24.72
N PRO A 92 2.75 -13.87 25.04
CA PRO A 92 4.11 -14.40 25.20
C PRO A 92 4.24 -15.49 26.26
N GLU A 93 3.53 -15.35 27.39
CA GLU A 93 3.56 -16.33 28.49
C GLU A 93 2.96 -17.67 28.04
N ILE A 94 1.81 -17.63 27.35
CA ILE A 94 1.14 -18.82 26.80
C ILE A 94 2.00 -19.47 25.71
N VAL A 95 2.61 -18.67 24.83
CA VAL A 95 3.53 -19.18 23.78
C VAL A 95 4.71 -19.89 24.41
N ALA A 96 5.30 -19.36 25.48
CA ALA A 96 6.39 -20.01 26.21
C ALA A 96 5.94 -21.35 26.83
N GLN A 97 4.72 -21.42 27.41
CA GLN A 97 4.16 -22.65 27.94
C GLN A 97 3.95 -23.71 26.83
N ILE A 98 3.41 -23.32 25.67
CA ILE A 98 3.26 -24.25 24.54
C ILE A 98 4.63 -24.69 24.03
N ALA A 99 5.58 -23.77 23.87
CA ALA A 99 6.93 -24.05 23.38
C ALA A 99 7.70 -25.03 24.27
N LYS A 100 7.51 -24.96 25.59
CA LYS A 100 8.11 -25.87 26.58
C LYS A 100 7.91 -27.36 26.24
N PHE A 101 6.83 -27.71 25.54
CA PHE A 101 6.51 -29.11 25.23
C PHE A 101 6.82 -29.53 23.79
N HIS A 102 7.23 -28.59 22.93
CA HIS A 102 7.42 -28.84 21.49
C HIS A 102 8.88 -28.62 21.11
N HIS A 103 9.64 -29.71 21.01
CA HIS A 103 11.07 -29.72 20.70
C HIS A 103 11.34 -30.36 19.35
N ALA A 104 12.27 -29.78 18.59
CA ALA A 104 12.56 -30.23 17.23
C ALA A 104 13.15 -31.64 17.20
N ASP A 105 13.99 -31.97 18.18
CA ASP A 105 14.61 -33.29 18.26
C ASP A 105 13.59 -34.42 18.45
N ARG A 106 12.51 -34.17 19.18
CA ARG A 106 11.43 -35.17 19.32
C ARG A 106 10.66 -35.34 18.01
N PHE A 107 10.46 -34.28 17.23
CA PHE A 107 9.94 -34.41 15.86
C PHE A 107 10.91 -35.17 14.95
N ARG A 108 12.22 -34.93 15.02
CA ARG A 108 13.23 -35.66 14.23
C ARG A 108 13.24 -37.16 14.55
N GLN A 109 13.05 -37.52 15.82
CA GLN A 109 12.95 -38.91 16.27
C GLN A 109 11.68 -39.60 15.75
N LEU A 110 10.54 -38.92 15.79
CA LEU A 110 9.26 -39.45 15.30
C LEU A 110 9.21 -39.51 13.76
N TYR A 111 9.87 -38.56 13.11
CA TYR A 111 9.86 -38.33 11.67
C TYR A 111 11.30 -38.23 11.13
N PRO A 112 12.05 -39.34 11.11
CA PRO A 112 13.35 -39.36 10.46
C PRO A 112 13.22 -39.02 8.97
N GLN A 113 14.29 -38.53 8.35
CA GLN A 113 14.29 -38.14 6.93
C GLN A 113 13.77 -39.25 5.99
N SER A 114 14.01 -40.52 6.33
CA SER A 114 13.54 -41.68 5.57
C SER A 114 12.03 -41.93 5.63
N SER A 115 11.32 -41.37 6.63
CA SER A 115 9.87 -41.56 6.78
C SER A 115 9.06 -40.42 6.19
N VAL A 116 9.68 -39.28 5.87
CA VAL A 116 8.98 -38.13 5.28
C VAL A 116 9.07 -38.18 3.76
N TRP A 117 8.03 -37.69 3.09
CA TRP A 117 8.06 -37.56 1.64
C TRP A 117 8.90 -36.35 1.22
N ILE A 118 9.91 -36.59 0.39
CA ILE A 118 10.75 -35.55 -0.21
C ILE A 118 10.57 -35.62 -1.74
N PRO A 119 10.34 -34.49 -2.43
CA PRO A 119 10.18 -34.47 -3.87
C PRO A 119 11.41 -35.02 -4.60
N GLN A 120 11.19 -35.82 -5.65
CA GLN A 120 12.27 -36.45 -6.44
C GLN A 120 13.17 -35.45 -7.18
N ASN A 121 12.70 -34.22 -7.38
CA ASN A 121 13.46 -33.15 -8.03
C ASN A 121 14.34 -32.34 -7.07
N VAL A 122 14.44 -32.75 -5.80
CA VAL A 122 15.34 -32.16 -4.81
C VAL A 122 16.63 -32.97 -4.76
N HIS A 123 17.76 -32.33 -5.03
CA HIS A 123 19.08 -32.97 -5.11
C HIS A 123 19.75 -33.10 -3.75
N GLU A 124 20.68 -34.06 -3.61
CA GLU A 124 21.46 -34.23 -2.37
C GLU A 124 22.49 -33.12 -2.17
N THR A 125 23.05 -32.60 -3.27
CA THR A 125 24.10 -31.58 -3.24
C THR A 125 23.78 -30.43 -4.20
N TYR A 126 24.52 -29.33 -4.05
CA TYR A 126 24.40 -28.15 -4.89
C TYR A 126 25.05 -28.31 -6.28
N GLU A 127 25.86 -29.34 -6.50
CA GLU A 127 26.63 -29.54 -7.74
C GLU A 127 25.76 -30.04 -8.90
N GLU A 128 24.67 -30.72 -8.59
CA GLU A 128 23.76 -31.32 -9.58
C GLU A 128 22.69 -30.35 -10.09
N MET A 129 22.73 -29.09 -9.66
CA MET A 129 21.64 -28.14 -9.86
C MET A 129 21.84 -27.22 -11.06
N SER A 130 20.73 -26.81 -11.68
CA SER A 130 20.76 -25.90 -12.83
C SER A 130 21.37 -24.55 -12.46
N SER A 131 22.28 -24.04 -13.30
CA SER A 131 22.94 -22.72 -13.15
C SER A 131 21.97 -21.52 -13.19
N ASN A 132 20.69 -21.74 -13.48
CA ASN A 132 19.68 -20.70 -13.63
C ASN A 132 19.13 -20.16 -12.29
N TYR A 133 19.44 -20.81 -11.17
CA TYR A 133 19.01 -20.39 -9.83
C TYR A 133 20.22 -20.30 -8.90
N PRO A 134 20.34 -19.21 -8.12
CA PRO A 134 21.41 -19.08 -7.14
C PRO A 134 21.23 -20.10 -6.00
N LYS A 135 22.32 -20.40 -5.29
CA LYS A 135 22.37 -21.40 -4.21
C LYS A 135 21.34 -21.10 -3.13
N GLU A 136 21.16 -19.82 -2.85
CA GLU A 136 20.26 -19.24 -1.86
C GLU A 136 18.79 -19.54 -2.19
N MET A 137 18.44 -19.60 -3.48
CA MET A 137 17.08 -19.92 -3.94
C MET A 137 16.78 -21.42 -4.05
N THR A 138 17.75 -22.28 -3.76
CA THR A 138 17.61 -23.72 -3.98
C THR A 138 17.75 -24.50 -2.68
N TYR A 139 16.97 -25.57 -2.56
CA TYR A 139 16.97 -26.47 -1.39
C TYR A 139 17.57 -27.81 -1.80
N ILE A 140 18.49 -28.33 -0.99
CA ILE A 140 18.90 -29.74 -1.03
C ILE A 140 18.02 -30.59 -0.11
N VAL A 141 18.17 -31.91 -0.18
CA VAL A 141 17.37 -32.88 0.62
C VAL A 141 17.40 -32.54 2.12
N GLN A 142 18.58 -32.24 2.67
CA GLN A 142 18.72 -31.88 4.09
C GLN A 142 17.98 -30.58 4.44
N ASP A 143 18.11 -29.54 3.60
CA ASP A 143 17.42 -28.26 3.82
C ASP A 143 15.90 -28.44 3.76
N TYR A 144 15.42 -29.29 2.85
CA TYR A 144 14.00 -29.61 2.71
C TYR A 144 13.48 -30.37 3.92
N TYR A 145 14.26 -31.32 4.44
CA TYR A 145 13.92 -32.04 5.66
C TYR A 145 13.76 -31.08 6.85
N GLU A 146 14.71 -30.16 7.06
CA GLU A 146 14.60 -29.16 8.12
C GLU A 146 13.38 -28.24 7.91
N LEU A 147 12.99 -27.95 6.66
CA LEU A 147 11.76 -27.21 6.35
C LEU A 147 10.48 -27.99 6.74
N VAL A 148 10.49 -29.31 6.60
CA VAL A 148 9.42 -30.19 7.09
C VAL A 148 9.35 -30.14 8.63
N ILE A 149 10.50 -30.22 9.31
CA ILE A 149 10.55 -30.09 10.78
C ILE A 149 10.03 -28.73 11.24
N LEU A 150 10.40 -27.64 10.55
CA LEU A 150 9.84 -26.31 10.82
C LEU A 150 8.32 -26.29 10.67
N SER A 151 7.76 -26.91 9.62
CA SER A 151 6.31 -27.01 9.45
C SER A 151 5.64 -27.70 10.64
N LEU A 152 6.19 -28.82 11.10
CA LEU A 152 5.65 -29.55 12.24
C LEU A 152 5.75 -28.75 13.55
N MET A 153 6.87 -28.07 13.78
CA MET A 153 7.13 -27.27 14.98
C MET A 153 6.21 -26.05 15.11
N VAL A 154 5.77 -25.46 14.00
CA VAL A 154 4.94 -24.25 14.01
C VAL A 154 3.45 -24.56 14.21
N LYS A 155 2.98 -25.76 13.82
CA LYS A 155 1.55 -26.10 13.87
C LYS A 155 0.89 -26.04 15.26
N PRO A 156 1.55 -26.41 16.38
CA PRO A 156 0.99 -26.25 17.72
C PRO A 156 0.56 -24.81 18.05
N PHE A 157 1.15 -23.82 17.38
CA PHE A 157 0.85 -22.40 17.60
C PHE A 157 -0.30 -21.87 16.73
N ILE A 158 -0.90 -22.70 15.86
CA ILE A 158 -2.07 -22.30 15.05
C ILE A 158 -3.20 -21.70 15.90
N PRO A 159 -3.60 -22.27 17.05
CA PRO A 159 -4.55 -21.63 17.97
C PRO A 159 -4.17 -20.19 18.36
N VAL A 160 -2.89 -19.94 18.64
CA VAL A 160 -2.39 -18.60 19.01
C VAL A 160 -2.58 -17.64 17.83
N PHE A 161 -2.21 -18.08 16.62
CA PHE A 161 -2.38 -17.28 15.40
C PHE A 161 -3.85 -16.96 15.09
N LEU A 162 -4.77 -17.87 15.44
CA LEU A 162 -6.22 -17.65 15.32
C LEU A 162 -6.72 -16.60 16.30
N VAL A 163 -6.35 -16.69 17.59
CA VAL A 163 -6.68 -15.70 18.62
C VAL A 163 -6.15 -14.31 18.26
N MET A 164 -4.97 -14.27 17.65
CA MET A 164 -4.34 -13.02 17.19
C MET A 164 -4.89 -12.47 15.86
N ASP A 165 -5.92 -13.09 15.27
CA ASP A 165 -6.50 -12.70 13.98
C ASP A 165 -5.45 -12.61 12.84
N ALA A 166 -4.50 -13.56 12.82
CA ALA A 166 -3.46 -13.64 11.78
C ALA A 166 -4.02 -14.16 10.43
N PHE A 167 -5.24 -14.71 10.44
CA PHE A 167 -5.95 -15.29 9.28
C PHE A 167 -7.25 -14.52 8.95
N PRO A 168 -7.15 -13.30 8.38
CA PRO A 168 -8.29 -12.45 8.12
C PRO A 168 -9.19 -13.02 7.02
N THR A 169 -10.47 -12.66 7.05
CA THR A 169 -11.43 -13.07 6.02
C THR A 169 -11.11 -12.43 4.65
N THR A 170 -11.34 -13.16 3.56
CA THR A 170 -11.04 -12.71 2.18
C THR A 170 -11.80 -11.43 1.78
N ARG A 171 -12.93 -11.14 2.44
CA ARG A 171 -13.76 -9.94 2.26
C ARG A 171 -13.60 -8.90 3.38
N ALA A 172 -12.52 -8.97 4.15
CA ALA A 172 -12.25 -8.00 5.21
C ALA A 172 -12.11 -6.56 4.65
N ALA A 173 -12.55 -5.58 5.44
CA ALA A 173 -12.31 -4.17 5.18
C ALA A 173 -10.79 -3.87 5.14
N VAL A 174 -10.40 -2.79 4.47
CA VAL A 174 -8.99 -2.42 4.27
C VAL A 174 -8.24 -2.29 5.59
N ASP A 175 -8.86 -1.67 6.60
CA ASP A 175 -8.24 -1.48 7.91
C ASP A 175 -8.01 -2.82 8.63
N SER A 176 -8.91 -3.80 8.47
CA SER A 176 -8.74 -5.16 8.98
C SER A 176 -7.63 -5.91 8.23
N LYS A 177 -7.49 -5.71 6.91
CA LYS A 177 -6.36 -6.26 6.15
C LYS A 177 -5.02 -5.69 6.59
N ARG A 178 -4.93 -4.38 6.85
CA ARG A 178 -3.74 -3.73 7.43
C ARG A 178 -3.43 -4.27 8.81
N LYS A 179 -4.43 -4.35 9.69
CA LYS A 179 -4.28 -4.91 11.04
C LYS A 179 -3.73 -6.35 10.98
N SER A 180 -4.15 -7.14 9.99
CA SER A 180 -3.64 -8.50 9.80
C SER A 180 -2.15 -8.56 9.46
N VAL A 181 -1.57 -7.54 8.80
CA VAL A 181 -0.13 -7.47 8.52
C VAL A 181 0.64 -7.28 9.82
N TYR A 182 0.18 -6.35 10.66
CA TYR A 182 0.75 -6.12 11.99
C TYR A 182 0.63 -7.36 12.87
N ASN A 183 -0.57 -7.93 12.98
CA ASN A 183 -0.81 -9.11 13.80
C ASN A 183 0.05 -10.30 13.36
N LEU A 184 0.21 -10.50 12.05
CA LEU A 184 1.05 -11.56 11.51
C LEU A 184 2.52 -11.39 11.89
N THR A 185 3.04 -10.15 11.78
CA THR A 185 4.42 -9.82 12.15
C THR A 185 4.64 -10.05 13.65
N HIS A 186 3.69 -9.58 14.48
CA HIS A 186 3.75 -9.81 15.92
C HIS A 186 3.67 -11.29 16.30
N CYS A 187 2.86 -12.09 15.60
CA CYS A 187 2.87 -13.55 15.80
C CYS A 187 4.23 -14.18 15.49
N MET A 188 5.00 -13.65 14.54
CA MET A 188 6.37 -14.10 14.27
C MET A 188 7.32 -13.68 15.39
N GLU A 189 7.17 -12.47 15.94
CA GLU A 189 7.94 -12.01 17.11
C GLU A 189 7.77 -12.95 18.30
N LEU A 190 6.54 -13.40 18.57
CA LEU A 190 6.27 -14.37 19.64
C LEU A 190 7.05 -15.68 19.47
N LEU A 191 7.35 -16.10 18.24
CA LEU A 191 8.12 -17.30 17.97
C LEU A 191 9.63 -17.09 18.11
N TYR A 192 10.13 -15.84 18.11
CA TYR A 192 11.56 -15.57 18.20
C TYR A 192 12.20 -16.01 19.52
N ASP A 193 11.42 -16.02 20.60
CA ASP A 193 11.88 -16.48 21.92
C ASP A 193 11.77 -18.01 22.09
N THR A 194 11.43 -18.75 21.02
CA THR A 194 11.27 -20.20 21.05
C THR A 194 12.37 -20.92 20.25
N GLU A 195 12.48 -22.24 20.43
CA GLU A 195 13.41 -23.09 19.66
C GLU A 195 13.20 -22.98 18.13
N ILE A 196 12.00 -22.59 17.69
CA ILE A 196 11.66 -22.43 16.26
C ILE A 196 12.63 -21.47 15.57
N ALA A 197 12.94 -20.34 16.20
CA ALA A 197 13.80 -19.31 15.61
C ALA A 197 15.25 -19.75 15.42
N GLN A 198 15.67 -20.77 16.16
CA GLN A 198 17.02 -21.34 16.13
C GLN A 198 17.15 -22.47 15.11
N LEU A 199 16.05 -22.88 14.47
CA LEU A 199 16.08 -23.96 13.48
C LEU A 199 16.89 -23.55 12.23
N PRO A 200 17.73 -24.44 11.67
CA PRO A 200 18.47 -24.18 10.44
C PRO A 200 17.56 -23.75 9.27
N ALA A 201 16.34 -24.28 9.23
CA ALA A 201 15.32 -23.93 8.27
C ALA A 201 14.96 -22.43 8.26
N ILE A 202 14.98 -21.75 9.42
CA ILE A 202 14.68 -20.31 9.52
C ILE A 202 15.76 -19.48 8.84
N SER A 203 17.03 -19.81 9.08
CA SER A 203 18.16 -19.12 8.44
C SER A 203 18.13 -19.34 6.93
N LYS A 204 17.97 -20.59 6.49
CA LYS A 204 17.88 -20.92 5.06
C LYS A 204 16.69 -20.25 4.38
N LEU A 205 15.55 -20.21 5.06
CA LEU A 205 14.36 -19.52 4.58
C LEU A 205 14.60 -18.02 4.42
N ARG A 206 15.25 -17.37 5.38
CA ARG A 206 15.59 -15.94 5.28
C ARG A 206 16.39 -15.64 4.01
N ASP A 207 17.45 -16.40 3.74
CA ASP A 207 18.29 -16.24 2.54
C ASP A 207 17.50 -16.48 1.24
N PHE A 208 16.64 -17.50 1.25
CA PHE A 208 15.72 -17.80 0.15
C PHE A 208 14.77 -16.62 -0.12
N LEU A 209 14.14 -16.06 0.91
CA LEU A 209 13.17 -14.97 0.79
C LEU A 209 13.80 -13.70 0.26
N VAL A 210 14.97 -13.30 0.79
CA VAL A 210 15.72 -12.12 0.29
C VAL A 210 16.03 -12.29 -1.20
N SER A 211 16.49 -13.47 -1.60
CA SER A 211 16.81 -13.77 -3.00
C SER A 211 15.56 -13.79 -3.90
N VAL A 212 14.42 -14.30 -3.42
CA VAL A 212 13.13 -14.25 -4.13
C VAL A 212 12.66 -12.82 -4.30
N ILE A 213 12.74 -12.00 -3.24
CA ILE A 213 12.36 -10.58 -3.28
C ILE A 213 13.20 -9.85 -4.32
N SER A 214 14.53 -9.98 -4.28
CA SER A 214 15.42 -9.39 -5.30
C SER A 214 15.08 -9.91 -6.69
N LYS A 215 14.97 -11.22 -6.91
CA LYS A 215 14.65 -11.78 -8.24
C LYS A 215 13.31 -11.31 -8.80
N VAL A 216 12.26 -11.23 -7.97
CA VAL A 216 10.94 -10.74 -8.38
C VAL A 216 10.96 -9.23 -8.65
N GLN A 217 11.77 -8.47 -7.90
CA GLN A 217 11.91 -7.04 -8.09
C GLN A 217 12.83 -6.66 -9.27
N ASP A 218 13.87 -7.43 -9.55
CA ASP A 218 14.88 -7.19 -10.60
C ASP A 218 14.51 -7.86 -11.93
N GLY A 219 13.64 -8.87 -11.91
CA GLY A 219 13.11 -9.55 -13.09
C GLY A 219 12.38 -8.59 -14.03
N GLY A 220 13.08 -8.16 -15.08
CA GLY A 220 12.70 -7.11 -16.04
C GLY A 220 11.46 -7.35 -16.91
N ASN A 221 10.59 -8.31 -16.57
CA ASN A 221 9.31 -8.52 -17.24
C ASN A 221 8.15 -8.02 -16.36
N LYS A 222 8.32 -6.83 -15.81
CA LYS A 222 7.26 -6.06 -15.18
C LYS A 222 6.27 -5.65 -16.26
N GLY A 223 5.21 -6.44 -16.42
CA GLY A 223 4.01 -5.94 -17.08
C GLY A 223 3.58 -4.62 -16.42
N PRO A 224 2.83 -3.75 -17.11
CA PRO A 224 2.52 -2.38 -16.67
C PRO A 224 1.80 -2.26 -15.30
N ASN A 225 1.50 -3.38 -14.64
CA ASN A 225 0.73 -3.47 -13.40
C ASN A 225 1.50 -4.05 -12.19
N SER A 226 2.79 -4.40 -12.28
CA SER A 226 3.51 -4.98 -11.14
C SER A 226 3.97 -3.89 -10.16
N ALA A 227 3.50 -3.95 -8.91
CA ALA A 227 3.96 -3.07 -7.85
C ALA A 227 5.43 -3.36 -7.47
N ASN A 228 6.21 -2.32 -7.17
CA ASN A 228 7.51 -2.51 -6.54
C ASN A 228 7.30 -2.45 -5.02
N LEU A 229 7.48 -3.60 -4.36
CA LEU A 229 7.24 -3.78 -2.93
C LEU A 229 8.02 -2.78 -2.07
N THR A 230 9.30 -2.53 -2.37
CA THR A 230 10.18 -1.61 -1.63
C THR A 230 9.68 -0.16 -1.71
N VAL A 231 9.15 0.23 -2.88
CA VAL A 231 8.57 1.56 -3.10
C VAL A 231 7.20 1.68 -2.45
N LEU A 232 6.38 0.63 -2.51
CA LEU A 232 5.08 0.59 -1.86
C LEU A 232 5.21 0.67 -0.33
N ALA A 233 6.16 -0.08 0.23
CA ALA A 233 6.51 -0.04 1.65
C ALA A 233 6.94 1.38 2.06
N SER A 234 7.86 1.98 1.32
CA SER A 234 8.32 3.36 1.57
C SER A 234 7.17 4.38 1.52
N ILE A 235 6.29 4.29 0.52
CA ILE A 235 5.12 5.18 0.38
C ILE A 235 4.10 4.98 1.51
N CYS A 236 4.00 3.76 2.05
CA CYS A 236 3.10 3.42 3.14
C CYS A 236 3.74 3.55 4.53
N GLY A 237 4.98 4.05 4.62
CA GLY A 237 5.69 4.30 5.88
C GLY A 237 6.30 3.05 6.53
N TYR A 238 6.47 1.96 5.78
CA TYR A 238 7.19 0.77 6.21
C TYR A 238 8.66 0.89 5.79
N GLY A 239 9.58 0.62 6.72
CA GLY A 239 10.98 0.38 6.40
C GLY A 239 11.16 -0.90 5.59
N THR A 240 12.29 -1.03 4.90
CA THR A 240 12.62 -2.22 4.10
C THR A 240 12.82 -3.47 4.96
N ASP A 241 13.34 -3.27 6.17
CA ASP A 241 13.41 -4.24 7.26
C ASP A 241 12.03 -4.83 7.63
N MET A 242 11.03 -3.98 7.82
CA MET A 242 9.66 -4.40 8.18
C MET A 242 9.00 -5.25 7.09
N VAL A 243 9.39 -5.07 5.82
CA VAL A 243 8.88 -5.86 4.69
C VAL A 243 9.46 -7.27 4.72
N GLU A 244 10.76 -7.40 4.98
CA GLU A 244 11.41 -8.71 5.11
C GLU A 244 10.82 -9.49 6.28
N GLU A 245 10.61 -8.84 7.43
CA GLU A 245 9.95 -9.42 8.60
C GLU A 245 8.51 -9.86 8.29
N TYR A 246 7.75 -9.04 7.56
CA TYR A 246 6.40 -9.40 7.13
C TYR A 246 6.38 -10.62 6.21
N ILE A 247 7.26 -10.65 5.19
CA ILE A 247 7.31 -11.77 4.24
C ILE A 247 7.76 -13.05 4.94
N MET A 248 8.67 -12.94 5.91
CA MET A 248 9.05 -14.05 6.79
C MET A 248 7.85 -14.56 7.59
N ALA A 249 7.12 -13.66 8.26
CA ALA A 249 5.93 -14.01 9.01
C ALA A 249 4.85 -14.65 8.13
N PHE A 250 4.66 -14.14 6.92
CA PHE A 250 3.75 -14.72 5.92
C PHE A 250 4.17 -16.13 5.50
N ALA A 251 5.45 -16.35 5.21
CA ALA A 251 5.97 -17.65 4.84
C ALA A 251 5.79 -18.67 5.97
N VAL A 252 6.19 -18.34 7.20
CA VAL A 252 6.13 -19.25 8.34
C VAL A 252 4.68 -19.54 8.75
N ILE A 253 3.87 -18.51 8.97
CA ILE A 253 2.55 -18.66 9.60
C ILE A 253 1.46 -19.01 8.59
N ARG A 254 1.47 -18.41 7.39
CA ARG A 254 0.39 -18.64 6.42
C ARG A 254 0.66 -19.74 5.40
N LEU A 255 1.93 -20.04 5.12
CA LEU A 255 2.29 -21.07 4.14
C LEU A 255 2.80 -22.34 4.81
N ILE A 256 3.83 -22.24 5.65
CA ILE A 256 4.52 -23.38 6.25
C ILE A 256 3.67 -24.06 7.33
N ALA A 257 3.06 -23.28 8.24
CA ALA A 257 2.17 -23.84 9.25
C ALA A 257 0.97 -24.58 8.63
N MET A 258 0.48 -24.07 7.49
CA MET A 258 -0.69 -24.59 6.78
C MET A 258 -0.37 -25.77 5.84
N LYS A 259 0.89 -26.22 5.81
CA LYS A 259 1.33 -27.25 4.88
C LYS A 259 0.97 -28.64 5.40
N LEU A 260 0.38 -29.46 4.53
CA LEU A 260 0.23 -30.88 4.78
C LEU A 260 1.60 -31.54 4.70
N ILE A 261 1.91 -32.46 5.61
CA ILE A 261 3.16 -33.23 5.55
C ILE A 261 2.84 -34.66 5.15
N GLY A 262 1.90 -35.30 5.85
CA GLY A 262 1.44 -36.65 5.54
C GLY A 262 2.51 -37.70 5.84
N ALA A 263 3.36 -37.48 6.85
CA ALA A 263 4.44 -38.41 7.19
C ALA A 263 3.92 -39.73 7.81
N GLU A 264 2.68 -39.75 8.30
CA GLU A 264 2.00 -40.97 8.76
C GLU A 264 1.38 -41.78 7.61
N LEU A 265 1.36 -41.23 6.39
CA LEU A 265 0.72 -41.88 5.25
C LEU A 265 1.71 -42.78 4.51
N PRO A 266 1.23 -43.78 3.76
CA PRO A 266 2.09 -44.61 2.93
C PRO A 266 2.94 -43.76 1.94
N PRO A 267 4.19 -44.16 1.66
CA PRO A 267 5.02 -43.46 0.69
C PRO A 267 4.32 -43.30 -0.67
N GLY A 268 4.46 -42.13 -1.28
CA GLY A 268 3.85 -41.82 -2.59
C GLY A 268 2.38 -41.38 -2.54
N THR A 269 1.77 -41.33 -1.35
CA THR A 269 0.38 -40.85 -1.20
C THR A 269 0.27 -39.33 -1.38
N MET A 270 1.29 -38.58 -0.96
CA MET A 270 1.34 -37.13 -1.08
C MET A 270 1.87 -36.73 -2.47
N VAL A 271 0.99 -36.65 -3.47
CA VAL A 271 1.34 -36.21 -4.83
C VAL A 271 1.24 -34.67 -4.92
N GLU A 272 2.18 -34.01 -5.59
CA GLU A 272 2.19 -32.56 -5.86
C GLU A 272 2.35 -31.60 -4.65
N ASN A 273 2.79 -32.08 -3.50
CA ASN A 273 2.85 -31.25 -2.29
C ASN A 273 4.21 -30.56 -2.02
N ASN A 274 4.91 -30.10 -3.06
CA ASN A 274 6.24 -29.49 -2.89
C ASN A 274 6.15 -28.15 -2.09
N ILE A 275 6.79 -28.09 -0.91
CA ILE A 275 6.81 -26.90 -0.05
C ILE A 275 7.50 -25.71 -0.73
N VAL A 276 8.68 -25.93 -1.32
CA VAL A 276 9.51 -24.87 -1.90
C VAL A 276 8.83 -24.23 -3.11
N ALA A 277 8.29 -25.05 -4.03
CA ALA A 277 7.59 -24.54 -5.20
C ALA A 277 6.33 -23.75 -4.81
N GLY A 278 5.52 -24.29 -3.89
CA GLY A 278 4.34 -23.60 -3.38
C GLY A 278 4.71 -22.28 -2.69
N MET A 279 5.78 -22.27 -1.91
CA MET A 279 6.29 -21.08 -1.25
C MET A 279 6.73 -20.01 -2.25
N TYR A 280 7.52 -20.37 -3.26
CA TYR A 280 7.96 -19.44 -4.32
C TYR A 280 6.78 -18.74 -5.00
N PHE A 281 5.78 -19.49 -5.47
CA PHE A 281 4.65 -18.90 -6.20
C PHE A 281 3.74 -18.05 -5.31
N ASN A 282 3.46 -18.49 -4.08
CA ASN A 282 2.63 -17.71 -3.15
C ASN A 282 3.34 -16.43 -2.70
N ILE A 283 4.65 -16.48 -2.47
CA ILE A 283 5.44 -15.30 -2.08
C ILE A 283 5.57 -14.34 -3.25
N LYS A 284 5.83 -14.84 -4.46
CA LYS A 284 5.79 -14.02 -5.67
C LYS A 284 4.44 -13.29 -5.80
N GLN A 285 3.32 -14.01 -5.66
CA GLN A 285 1.99 -13.41 -5.71
C GLN A 285 1.76 -12.36 -4.61
N GLU A 286 2.24 -12.65 -3.40
CA GLU A 286 2.16 -11.74 -2.25
C GLU A 286 2.97 -10.45 -2.49
N ILE A 287 4.18 -10.57 -3.04
CA ILE A 287 5.05 -9.45 -3.41
C ILE A 287 4.43 -8.61 -4.54
N GLU A 288 3.94 -9.25 -5.60
CA GLU A 288 3.46 -8.57 -6.80
C GLU A 288 2.11 -7.87 -6.58
N THR A 289 1.21 -8.47 -5.79
CA THR A 289 -0.19 -8.02 -5.67
C THR A 289 -0.75 -8.10 -4.24
N GLY A 290 -0.37 -9.10 -3.45
CA GLY A 290 -0.99 -9.36 -2.13
C GLY A 290 -0.77 -8.26 -1.11
N PHE A 291 0.50 -7.85 -0.92
CA PHE A 291 0.87 -6.83 0.06
C PHE A 291 0.27 -5.46 -0.30
N ALA A 292 0.31 -5.10 -1.58
CA ALA A 292 -0.34 -3.90 -2.12
C ALA A 292 -1.85 -3.90 -1.83
N GLY A 293 -2.52 -5.04 -2.05
CA GLY A 293 -3.94 -5.20 -1.77
C GLY A 293 -4.28 -5.03 -0.28
N LYS A 294 -3.40 -5.48 0.63
CA LYS A 294 -3.61 -5.41 2.09
C LYS A 294 -3.31 -4.02 2.66
N ILE A 295 -2.25 -3.37 2.20
CA ILE A 295 -1.81 -2.08 2.73
C ILE A 295 -2.53 -0.93 2.04
N SER A 296 -2.45 -0.80 0.72
CA SER A 296 -3.00 0.38 0.04
C SER A 296 -4.39 0.13 -0.57
N SER A 297 -4.79 -1.13 -0.78
CA SER A 297 -5.97 -1.49 -1.61
C SER A 297 -5.97 -0.82 -2.99
N GLN A 298 -4.79 -0.38 -3.40
CA GLN A 298 -4.43 0.27 -4.64
C GLN A 298 -3.12 -0.37 -5.05
N ASN A 299 -3.00 -0.83 -6.30
CA ASN A 299 -1.70 -1.24 -6.80
C ASN A 299 -0.83 0.01 -6.88
N VAL A 300 0.16 0.14 -5.98
CA VAL A 300 1.17 1.20 -6.09
C VAL A 300 2.13 0.78 -7.18
N ILE A 301 1.82 1.21 -8.39
CA ILE A 301 2.64 0.95 -9.57
C ILE A 301 3.74 2.01 -9.57
N LEU A 302 5.00 1.56 -9.61
CA LEU A 302 6.09 2.45 -9.99
C LEU A 302 5.77 2.96 -11.39
N LYS A 303 5.54 4.28 -11.52
CA LYS A 303 5.34 4.88 -12.85
C LYS A 303 6.59 4.58 -13.68
N ALA A 304 6.45 3.69 -14.66
CA ALA A 304 7.48 3.51 -15.66
C ALA A 304 7.73 4.87 -16.34
N HIS A 305 8.99 5.13 -16.70
CA HIS A 305 9.39 6.36 -17.37
C HIS A 305 8.44 6.64 -18.56
N PRO A 306 8.02 7.89 -18.84
CA PRO A 306 7.12 8.21 -19.96
C PRO A 306 7.59 7.65 -21.32
N GLU A 307 8.90 7.40 -21.45
CA GLU A 307 9.50 6.81 -22.65
C GLU A 307 9.42 5.28 -22.72
N LYS A 308 9.22 4.59 -21.58
CA LYS A 308 9.12 3.13 -21.46
C LYS A 308 7.67 2.62 -21.45
N ILE A 309 6.69 3.50 -21.24
CA ILE A 309 5.26 3.13 -21.31
C ILE A 309 4.83 3.10 -22.78
N MET A 310 4.60 1.90 -23.32
CA MET A 310 3.94 1.68 -24.60
C MET A 310 2.48 1.30 -24.36
N PHE A 311 1.54 2.07 -24.92
CA PHE A 311 0.12 1.70 -24.99
C PHE A 311 -0.27 1.64 -26.47
N ASN A 312 -0.59 0.45 -26.98
CA ASN A 312 -0.83 0.17 -28.39
C ASN A 312 0.29 0.67 -29.34
N GLY A 313 1.56 0.52 -28.94
CA GLY A 313 2.71 0.81 -29.82
C GLY A 313 3.11 2.28 -29.93
N GLU A 314 2.49 3.21 -29.20
CA GLU A 314 2.87 4.63 -29.21
C GLU A 314 3.27 5.14 -27.82
N LYS A 315 4.39 5.88 -27.78
CA LYS A 315 4.98 6.49 -26.57
C LYS A 315 4.24 7.77 -26.16
N GLY A 316 4.16 8.06 -24.85
CA GLY A 316 3.90 9.42 -24.33
C GLY A 316 2.46 9.79 -23.91
N LYS A 317 1.54 8.82 -23.72
CA LYS A 317 0.10 9.10 -23.46
C LYS A 317 -0.27 9.51 -22.00
N THR A 318 0.66 10.00 -21.17
CA THR A 318 0.30 10.51 -19.82
C THR A 318 0.89 11.90 -19.54
N CYS A 319 0.04 12.83 -19.09
CA CYS A 319 0.43 14.19 -18.74
C CYS A 319 1.10 14.26 -17.36
N ALA A 320 2.20 15.01 -17.23
CA ALA A 320 2.87 15.25 -15.96
C ALA A 320 2.04 16.12 -14.99
N ILE A 321 1.01 16.83 -15.45
CA ILE A 321 0.05 17.54 -14.58
C ILE A 321 -1.12 16.66 -14.12
N ASP A 322 -1.47 15.60 -14.86
CA ASP A 322 -2.47 14.60 -14.41
C ASP A 322 -1.96 13.77 -13.20
N LEU A 323 -0.72 14.01 -12.75
CA LEU A 323 -0.21 13.61 -11.43
C LEU A 323 -1.07 14.12 -10.25
N VAL A 324 -1.98 15.09 -10.46
CA VAL A 324 -2.86 15.60 -9.40
C VAL A 324 -4.11 14.71 -9.17
N GLN A 325 -4.45 13.80 -10.10
CA GLN A 325 -5.58 12.87 -9.90
C GLN A 325 -5.13 11.45 -9.58
N ALA A 326 -4.98 11.17 -8.29
CA ALA A 326 -5.14 9.84 -7.71
C ALA A 326 -5.18 10.00 -6.20
N ARG A 327 -6.33 9.81 -5.54
CA ARG A 327 -6.51 9.88 -4.08
C ARG A 327 -5.55 8.93 -3.34
N SER A 328 -4.29 9.33 -3.19
CA SER A 328 -3.34 8.84 -2.20
C SER A 328 -3.37 9.83 -1.03
N LYS A 329 -3.43 9.32 0.20
CA LYS A 329 -3.28 10.19 1.37
C LYS A 329 -1.91 10.85 1.29
N ALA A 330 -1.83 12.17 1.51
CA ALA A 330 -0.54 12.83 1.65
C ALA A 330 0.26 12.09 2.74
N PRO A 331 1.59 11.94 2.61
CA PRO A 331 2.42 11.31 3.63
C PRO A 331 2.15 11.91 5.01
N MET A 332 2.23 11.10 6.07
CA MET A 332 1.98 11.58 7.42
C MET A 332 2.95 12.73 7.75
N LYS A 333 2.40 13.89 8.14
CA LYS A 333 3.10 15.16 8.38
C LYS A 333 3.56 15.97 7.15
N GLU A 334 3.19 15.60 5.92
CA GLU A 334 3.53 16.43 4.73
C GLU A 334 2.92 17.84 4.81
N PHE A 335 1.77 17.99 5.48
CA PHE A 335 1.17 19.29 5.73
C PHE A 335 2.06 20.24 6.53
N VAL A 336 2.88 19.72 7.47
CA VAL A 336 3.85 20.52 8.23
C VAL A 336 4.90 21.11 7.28
N ARG A 337 5.37 20.32 6.32
CA ARG A 337 6.34 20.78 5.31
C ARG A 337 5.72 21.84 4.41
N THR A 338 4.49 21.63 3.93
CA THR A 338 3.77 22.63 3.14
C THR A 338 3.58 23.93 3.92
N GLN A 339 3.19 23.84 5.19
CA GLN A 339 2.98 24.98 6.07
C GLN A 339 4.26 25.79 6.27
N GLU A 340 5.36 25.14 6.66
CA GLU A 340 6.66 25.81 6.82
C GLU A 340 7.17 26.41 5.50
N PHE A 341 6.95 25.71 4.39
CA PHE A 341 7.31 26.22 3.06
C PHE A 341 6.54 27.50 2.72
N PHE A 342 5.22 27.55 2.98
CA PHE A 342 4.43 28.76 2.74
C PHE A 342 4.73 29.89 3.72
N ASN A 343 5.13 29.58 4.97
CA ASN A 343 5.57 30.58 5.94
C ASN A 343 6.89 31.25 5.53
N ASP A 344 7.84 30.50 4.96
CA ASP A 344 9.09 31.04 4.42
C ASP A 344 8.96 31.48 2.95
N TYR A 345 8.09 32.46 2.71
CA TYR A 345 7.81 32.96 1.36
C TYR A 345 9.07 33.42 0.59
N ARG A 346 10.12 33.89 1.28
CA ARG A 346 11.39 34.31 0.66
C ARG A 346 12.13 33.13 0.06
N ARG A 347 12.15 32.01 0.78
CA ARG A 347 12.72 30.75 0.28
C ARG A 347 11.90 30.22 -0.89
N VAL A 348 10.57 30.34 -0.85
CA VAL A 348 9.71 29.96 -1.99
C VAL A 348 10.07 30.78 -3.22
N VAL A 349 10.06 32.11 -3.12
CA VAL A 349 10.37 33.03 -4.23
C VAL A 349 11.74 32.72 -4.85
N ARG A 350 12.76 32.47 -4.01
CA ARG A 350 14.09 32.06 -4.49
C ARG A 350 14.06 30.72 -5.22
N SER A 351 13.29 29.75 -4.72
CA SER A 351 13.20 28.39 -5.28
C SER A 351 12.45 28.34 -6.61
N LEU A 352 11.59 29.34 -6.90
CA LEU A 352 10.85 29.41 -8.16
C LEU A 352 11.75 29.69 -9.37
N GLY A 353 12.93 30.27 -9.16
CA GLY A 353 13.87 30.59 -10.25
C GLY A 353 13.30 31.60 -11.26
N ILE A 354 12.43 32.50 -10.80
CA ILE A 354 11.82 33.58 -11.61
C ILE A 354 12.05 34.92 -10.91
N ASP A 355 12.11 35.99 -11.70
CA ASP A 355 12.43 37.34 -11.21
C ASP A 355 11.23 37.99 -10.51
N ILE A 356 11.00 37.57 -9.26
CA ILE A 356 10.01 38.16 -8.35
C ILE A 356 10.76 38.71 -7.15
N ALA A 357 10.60 40.01 -6.87
CA ALA A 357 11.17 40.59 -5.67
C ALA A 357 10.44 40.06 -4.42
N PRO A 358 11.14 39.64 -3.35
CA PRO A 358 10.49 39.21 -2.11
C PRO A 358 9.64 40.33 -1.46
N ALA A 359 9.96 41.60 -1.70
CA ALA A 359 9.15 42.72 -1.22
C ALA A 359 7.76 42.72 -1.87
N ASP A 360 7.70 42.50 -3.19
CA ASP A 360 6.47 42.43 -3.97
C ASP A 360 5.57 41.28 -3.52
N ALA A 361 6.14 40.09 -3.30
CA ALA A 361 5.40 38.97 -2.72
C ALA A 361 4.85 39.30 -1.32
N LYS A 362 5.62 40.02 -0.50
CA LYS A 362 5.18 40.41 0.85
C LYS A 362 4.01 41.38 0.83
N VAL A 363 4.01 42.36 -0.08
CA VAL A 363 2.89 43.31 -0.27
C VAL A 363 1.58 42.58 -0.58
N LEU A 364 1.64 41.57 -1.46
CA LEU A 364 0.49 40.75 -1.83
C LEU A 364 0.00 39.87 -0.68
N ILE A 365 0.93 39.22 0.03
CA ILE A 365 0.64 38.41 1.23
C ILE A 365 -0.06 39.27 2.29
N ASP A 366 0.48 40.44 2.61
CA ASP A 366 -0.07 41.33 3.63
C ASP A 366 -1.47 41.83 3.25
N SER A 367 -1.67 42.12 1.97
CA SER A 367 -2.99 42.49 1.43
C SER A 367 -4.03 41.38 1.63
N ILE A 368 -3.67 40.11 1.38
CA ILE A 368 -4.58 38.97 1.61
C ILE A 368 -4.87 38.77 3.09
N HIS A 369 -3.85 38.87 3.96
CA HIS A 369 -4.07 38.75 5.40
C HIS A 369 -5.02 39.80 5.94
N LEU A 370 -4.88 41.04 5.47
CA LEU A 370 -5.73 42.16 5.87
C LEU A 370 -7.17 42.01 5.35
N ASN A 371 -7.32 41.69 4.07
CA ASN A 371 -8.59 41.84 3.37
C ASN A 371 -9.40 40.54 3.25
N HIS A 372 -8.76 39.37 3.24
CA HIS A 372 -9.47 38.09 3.04
C HIS A 372 -9.99 37.55 4.38
N GLN A 373 -11.24 37.85 4.70
CA GLN A 373 -11.89 37.46 5.97
C GLN A 373 -12.85 36.26 5.83
N TYR A 374 -13.07 35.77 4.61
CA TYR A 374 -14.04 34.73 4.29
C TYR A 374 -13.42 33.33 4.21
N PRO A 375 -14.25 32.26 4.23
CA PRO A 375 -13.77 30.89 4.04
C PRO A 375 -13.07 30.70 2.69
N PHE A 376 -12.07 29.82 2.67
CA PHE A 376 -11.42 29.43 1.43
C PHE A 376 -12.30 28.44 0.66
N TYR A 377 -12.64 28.79 -0.58
CA TYR A 377 -13.34 27.91 -1.51
C TYR A 377 -12.36 27.12 -2.38
N GLU A 378 -12.86 26.05 -3.01
CA GLU A 378 -12.07 25.15 -3.87
C GLU A 378 -11.42 25.88 -5.06
N LEU A 379 -11.95 27.03 -5.47
CA LEU A 379 -11.33 27.89 -6.48
C LEU A 379 -9.93 28.36 -6.03
N TYR A 380 -9.79 28.84 -4.79
CA TYR A 380 -8.49 29.32 -4.29
C TYR A 380 -7.49 28.16 -4.17
N GLU A 381 -7.93 27.00 -3.68
CA GLU A 381 -7.11 25.79 -3.64
C GLU A 381 -6.60 25.42 -5.04
N TRP A 382 -7.47 25.50 -6.05
CA TRP A 382 -7.11 25.19 -7.42
C TRP A 382 -6.11 26.20 -7.99
N LEU A 383 -6.33 27.49 -7.79
CA LEU A 383 -5.45 28.56 -8.27
C LEU A 383 -4.08 28.51 -7.58
N VAL A 384 -4.04 28.27 -6.28
CA VAL A 384 -2.77 28.07 -5.54
C VAL A 384 -2.08 26.79 -6.01
N ALA A 385 -2.81 25.69 -6.22
CA ALA A 385 -2.24 24.45 -6.74
C ALA A 385 -1.67 24.63 -8.15
N ALA A 386 -2.38 25.29 -9.06
CA ALA A 386 -1.89 25.53 -10.41
C ALA A 386 -0.52 26.23 -10.38
N ALA A 387 -0.34 27.22 -9.51
CA ALA A 387 0.91 27.97 -9.39
C ALA A 387 2.02 27.22 -8.62
N LEU A 388 1.67 26.46 -7.57
CA LEU A 388 2.64 25.92 -6.60
C LEU A 388 2.72 24.39 -6.55
N HIS A 389 2.03 23.65 -7.44
CA HIS A 389 2.02 22.18 -7.44
C HIS A 389 3.41 21.52 -7.56
N ARG A 390 4.42 22.25 -8.02
CA ARG A 390 5.83 21.77 -8.09
C ARG A 390 6.50 21.71 -6.72
N PHE A 391 5.99 22.46 -5.74
CA PHE A 391 6.62 22.65 -4.44
C PHE A 391 5.76 22.24 -3.25
N ALA A 392 4.43 22.18 -3.43
CA ALA A 392 3.50 21.79 -2.39
C ALA A 392 2.40 20.86 -2.94
N ASP A 393 2.04 19.83 -2.17
CA ASP A 393 0.91 18.97 -2.49
C ASP A 393 -0.41 19.65 -2.10
N ARG A 394 -1.26 19.89 -3.10
CA ARG A 394 -2.64 20.41 -2.95
C ARG A 394 -3.42 19.76 -1.80
N ARG A 395 -3.24 18.46 -1.54
CA ARG A 395 -4.03 17.72 -0.55
C ARG A 395 -3.78 18.20 0.87
N THR A 396 -2.60 18.77 1.11
CA THR A 396 -2.23 19.31 2.42
C THR A 396 -2.88 20.65 2.73
N TYR A 397 -3.48 21.33 1.76
CA TYR A 397 -3.98 22.71 1.94
C TYR A 397 -5.10 22.82 2.96
N LYS A 398 -5.85 21.74 3.18
CA LYS A 398 -6.92 21.67 4.20
C LYS A 398 -6.40 21.35 5.61
N ASP A 399 -5.16 20.87 5.70
CA ASP A 399 -4.52 20.42 6.94
C ASP A 399 -3.49 21.44 7.48
N ILE A 400 -3.28 22.55 6.78
CA ILE A 400 -2.39 23.65 7.20
C ILE A 400 -3.18 24.82 7.80
N ASP A 401 -2.49 25.65 8.56
CA ASP A 401 -3.07 26.86 9.12
C ASP A 401 -3.55 27.82 8.03
N ALA A 402 -4.71 28.44 8.27
CA ALA A 402 -5.30 29.44 7.38
C ALA A 402 -4.32 30.58 7.03
N ALA A 403 -3.48 30.97 8.00
CA ALA A 403 -2.45 31.99 7.79
C ALA A 403 -1.38 31.54 6.78
N ALA A 404 -0.95 30.27 6.85
CA ALA A 404 -0.01 29.70 5.90
C ALA A 404 -0.63 29.59 4.51
N PHE A 405 -1.91 29.22 4.40
CA PHE A 405 -2.60 29.19 3.12
C PHE A 405 -2.76 30.60 2.50
N LYS A 406 -3.01 31.64 3.31
CA LYS A 406 -2.99 33.05 2.86
C LYS A 406 -1.62 33.47 2.32
N ASN A 407 -0.54 33.01 2.93
CA ASN A 407 0.81 33.22 2.37
C ASN A 407 0.93 32.58 0.98
N ALA A 408 0.43 31.35 0.82
CA ALA A 408 0.41 30.65 -0.46
C ALA A 408 -0.39 31.39 -1.54
N MET A 409 -1.54 31.98 -1.17
CA MET A 409 -2.34 32.81 -2.06
C MET A 409 -1.55 34.03 -2.54
N GLY A 410 -0.84 34.75 -1.64
CA GLY A 410 -0.03 35.91 -2.02
C GLY A 410 1.17 35.55 -2.89
N ILE A 411 1.82 34.42 -2.61
CA ILE A 411 2.89 33.89 -3.47
C ILE A 411 2.34 33.53 -4.86
N ALA A 412 1.18 32.87 -4.93
CA ALA A 412 0.53 32.53 -6.19
C ALA A 412 0.17 33.79 -6.99
N GLN A 413 -0.32 34.87 -6.34
CA GLN A 413 -0.54 36.15 -7.01
C GLN A 413 0.73 36.71 -7.66
N ALA A 414 1.86 36.68 -6.96
CA ALA A 414 3.13 37.15 -7.49
C ALA A 414 3.56 36.33 -8.73
N ILE A 415 3.35 35.01 -8.69
CA ILE A 415 3.62 34.11 -9.84
C ILE A 415 2.74 34.47 -11.03
N TYR A 416 1.44 34.66 -10.83
CA TYR A 416 0.53 35.04 -11.90
C TYR A 416 0.89 36.41 -12.52
N ILE A 417 1.22 37.41 -11.68
CA ILE A 417 1.67 38.73 -12.13
C ILE A 417 2.94 38.63 -12.98
N TYR A 418 3.91 37.80 -12.57
CA TYR A 418 5.15 37.60 -13.33
C TYR A 418 4.89 37.12 -14.77
N TYR A 419 3.88 36.26 -14.98
CA TYR A 419 3.48 35.82 -16.32
C TYR A 419 2.47 36.75 -17.01
N GLY A 420 2.21 37.94 -16.45
CA GLY A 420 1.28 38.93 -17.01
C GLY A 420 -0.20 38.59 -16.80
N MET A 421 -0.52 37.65 -15.91
CA MET A 421 -1.87 37.14 -15.68
C MET A 421 -2.54 37.83 -14.49
N HIS A 422 -2.67 39.15 -14.58
CA HIS A 422 -3.18 40.00 -13.50
C HIS A 422 -4.61 39.62 -13.09
N GLU A 423 -5.44 39.23 -14.05
CA GLU A 423 -6.85 38.88 -13.87
C GLU A 423 -7.02 37.55 -13.09
N ILE A 424 -6.10 36.60 -13.27
CA ILE A 424 -6.07 35.37 -12.45
C ILE A 424 -5.58 35.72 -11.04
N ALA A 425 -4.56 36.57 -10.92
CA ALA A 425 -4.04 37.02 -9.62
C ALA A 425 -5.13 37.74 -8.81
N GLN A 426 -5.95 38.58 -9.45
CA GLN A 426 -7.05 39.31 -8.82
C GLN A 426 -8.08 38.38 -8.15
N LEU A 427 -8.37 37.20 -8.73
CA LEU A 427 -9.31 36.23 -8.14
C LEU A 427 -8.90 35.72 -6.76
N LEU A 428 -7.60 35.69 -6.46
CA LEU A 428 -7.10 35.32 -5.12
C LEU A 428 -7.32 36.44 -4.09
N SER A 429 -7.56 37.69 -4.52
CA SER A 429 -7.96 38.81 -3.67
C SER A 429 -9.47 39.00 -3.58
N CYS A 430 -10.24 38.17 -4.27
CA CYS A 430 -11.69 38.27 -4.25
C CYS A 430 -12.29 37.51 -3.06
N GLU A 431 -13.39 38.04 -2.54
CA GLU A 431 -14.33 37.34 -1.69
C GLU A 431 -15.41 36.74 -2.59
N MET A 432 -15.72 35.46 -2.44
CA MET A 432 -16.75 34.75 -3.21
C MET A 432 -18.08 34.75 -2.46
N VAL A 433 -19.11 35.32 -3.07
CA VAL A 433 -20.47 35.37 -2.53
C VAL A 433 -21.39 34.56 -3.46
N LEU A 434 -22.03 33.53 -2.94
CA LEU A 434 -22.96 32.71 -3.71
C LEU A 434 -24.16 33.57 -4.15
N ASP A 435 -24.45 33.64 -5.44
CA ASP A 435 -25.59 34.39 -5.97
C ASP A 435 -26.66 33.42 -6.52
N PRO A 436 -27.85 33.34 -5.89
CA PRO A 436 -28.92 32.46 -6.35
C PRO A 436 -29.54 32.89 -7.69
N ASN A 437 -29.26 34.10 -8.19
CA ASN A 437 -29.87 34.66 -9.40
C ASN A 437 -28.89 34.86 -10.57
N ASN A 438 -27.61 34.49 -10.43
CA ASN A 438 -26.61 34.78 -11.46
C ASN A 438 -26.59 33.70 -12.57
N GLY A 439 -26.70 34.14 -13.84
CA GLY A 439 -26.75 33.29 -15.04
C GLY A 439 -25.39 32.80 -15.56
N GLY A 440 -24.33 32.95 -14.76
CA GLY A 440 -22.95 32.67 -15.14
C GLY A 440 -22.32 33.76 -16.01
N TYR A 441 -20.99 33.84 -15.98
CA TYR A 441 -20.23 34.80 -16.79
C TYR A 441 -20.03 34.28 -18.21
N PRO A 442 -20.19 35.11 -19.26
CA PRO A 442 -19.86 34.74 -20.62
C PRO A 442 -18.34 34.63 -20.74
N ILE A 443 -17.83 33.39 -20.81
CA ILE A 443 -16.41 33.10 -20.97
C ILE A 443 -16.15 32.61 -22.39
N GLU A 444 -15.10 33.13 -23.00
CA GLU A 444 -14.70 32.75 -24.34
C GLU A 444 -14.18 31.31 -24.37
N PRO A 445 -14.56 30.52 -25.39
CA PRO A 445 -14.01 29.19 -25.57
C PRO A 445 -12.50 29.26 -25.80
N ILE A 446 -11.81 28.17 -25.44
CA ILE A 446 -10.35 28.10 -25.62
C ILE A 446 -9.96 28.31 -27.09
N ASP A 447 -9.03 29.24 -27.32
CA ASP A 447 -8.54 29.60 -28.65
C ASP A 447 -7.95 28.37 -29.36
N ASN A 448 -8.14 28.28 -30.68
CA ASN A 448 -7.71 27.10 -31.45
C ASN A 448 -6.19 26.84 -31.38
N GLU A 449 -5.36 27.88 -31.28
CA GLU A 449 -3.91 27.72 -31.14
C GLU A 449 -3.53 27.12 -29.78
N ILE A 450 -4.16 27.59 -28.70
CA ILE A 450 -3.99 27.05 -27.35
C ILE A 450 -4.52 25.62 -27.30
N LYS A 451 -5.63 25.33 -27.97
CA LYS A 451 -6.18 23.98 -28.10
C LYS A 451 -5.19 23.02 -28.76
N ILE A 452 -4.55 23.41 -29.87
CA ILE A 452 -3.53 22.60 -30.55
C ILE A 452 -2.35 22.32 -29.60
N LYS A 453 -1.87 23.34 -28.87
CA LYS A 453 -0.82 23.16 -27.85
C LYS A 453 -1.29 22.26 -26.70
N SER A 454 -2.56 22.37 -26.30
CA SER A 454 -3.15 21.55 -25.26
C SER A 454 -3.22 20.08 -25.67
N ASP A 455 -3.61 19.77 -26.90
CA ASP A 455 -3.62 18.39 -27.42
C ASP A 455 -2.20 17.76 -27.40
N ARG A 456 -1.15 18.58 -27.55
CA ARG A 456 0.25 18.12 -27.44
C ARG A 456 0.67 17.75 -26.02
N PHE A 457 0.22 18.49 -25.01
CA PHE A 457 0.71 18.38 -23.62
C PHE A 457 -0.29 17.70 -22.67
N TYR A 458 -1.56 17.61 -23.06
CA TYR A 458 -2.69 17.04 -22.32
C TYR A 458 -3.46 16.11 -23.26
N PRO A 459 -2.95 14.89 -23.51
CA PRO A 459 -3.56 13.96 -24.44
C PRO A 459 -5.00 13.65 -24.04
N GLN A 460 -5.84 13.42 -25.04
CA GLN A 460 -7.26 13.17 -24.85
C GLN A 460 -7.44 11.83 -24.12
N ALA A 461 -8.10 11.84 -22.96
CA ALA A 461 -8.25 10.65 -22.14
C ALA A 461 -9.65 10.43 -21.52
N TYR A 462 -10.58 11.38 -21.68
CA TYR A 462 -11.94 11.20 -21.15
C TYR A 462 -12.91 10.74 -22.25
N ARG A 463 -13.27 9.45 -22.23
CA ARG A 463 -14.50 8.97 -22.87
C ARG A 463 -15.62 9.11 -21.86
N THR A 464 -16.46 10.12 -22.02
CA THR A 464 -17.61 10.36 -21.13
C THR A 464 -18.73 9.36 -21.34
N ASN A 465 -18.83 8.72 -22.52
CA ASN A 465 -19.70 7.58 -22.83
C ASN A 465 -19.24 6.85 -24.12
N ARG A 466 -19.75 5.64 -24.38
CA ARG A 466 -19.59 4.97 -25.69
C ARG A 466 -20.19 5.90 -26.79
N ASN A 467 -19.40 6.19 -27.83
CA ASN A 467 -19.74 6.99 -29.03
C ASN A 467 -19.69 8.53 -28.92
N ILE A 468 -18.93 9.13 -27.98
CA ILE A 468 -18.68 10.58 -27.96
C ILE A 468 -17.24 10.88 -28.42
N TYR A 469 -17.05 12.02 -29.10
CA TYR A 469 -15.75 12.56 -29.49
C TYR A 469 -14.79 12.67 -28.30
N GLU A 470 -13.53 12.30 -28.54
CA GLU A 470 -12.46 12.41 -27.55
C GLU A 470 -12.23 13.90 -27.20
N GLN A 471 -12.20 14.22 -25.90
CA GLN A 471 -12.00 15.58 -25.40
C GLN A 471 -10.73 15.66 -24.55
N SER A 472 -9.99 16.77 -24.70
CA SER A 472 -8.80 17.05 -23.89
C SER A 472 -9.16 17.17 -22.41
N THR A 473 -8.40 16.47 -21.55
CA THR A 473 -8.52 16.51 -20.09
C THR A 473 -8.50 17.94 -19.55
N LEU A 474 -7.54 18.76 -20.02
CA LEU A 474 -7.39 20.16 -19.61
C LEU A 474 -8.67 20.97 -19.88
N LYS A 475 -9.22 20.81 -21.09
CA LYS A 475 -10.43 21.54 -21.51
C LYS A 475 -11.62 21.19 -20.61
N THR A 476 -11.80 19.91 -20.31
CA THR A 476 -12.88 19.44 -19.42
C THR A 476 -12.69 19.98 -18.01
N SER A 477 -11.48 19.89 -17.43
CA SER A 477 -11.20 20.39 -16.09
C SER A 477 -11.42 21.90 -15.96
N LEU A 478 -10.98 22.69 -16.95
CA LEU A 478 -11.21 24.15 -16.95
C LEU A 478 -12.69 24.49 -17.12
N THR A 479 -13.41 23.74 -17.95
CA THR A 479 -14.86 23.93 -18.12
C THR A 479 -15.61 23.65 -16.82
N LEU A 480 -15.23 22.59 -16.09
CA LEU A 480 -15.79 22.28 -14.78
C LEU A 480 -15.45 23.36 -13.75
N LEU A 481 -14.19 23.80 -13.68
CA LEU A 481 -13.74 24.87 -12.79
C LEU A 481 -14.60 26.14 -12.99
N VAL A 482 -14.77 26.55 -14.24
CA VAL A 482 -15.59 27.71 -14.59
C VAL A 482 -17.04 27.49 -14.18
N ARG A 483 -17.63 26.36 -14.58
CA ARG A 483 -19.06 26.07 -14.34
C ARG A 483 -19.41 25.95 -12.86
N GLU A 484 -18.55 25.31 -12.07
CA GLU A 484 -18.87 24.89 -10.70
C GLU A 484 -18.29 25.83 -9.64
N HIS A 485 -17.20 26.53 -9.95
CA HIS A 485 -16.47 27.33 -8.96
C HIS A 485 -16.30 28.81 -9.33
N ILE A 486 -16.71 29.23 -10.52
CA ILE A 486 -16.63 30.65 -10.94
C ILE A 486 -18.02 31.19 -11.28
N ALA A 487 -18.74 30.55 -12.20
CA ALA A 487 -20.05 31.01 -12.66
C ALA A 487 -21.13 31.15 -11.55
N PRO A 488 -21.17 30.31 -10.49
CA PRO A 488 -22.19 30.44 -9.44
C PRO A 488 -21.94 31.56 -8.42
N PHE A 489 -20.79 32.25 -8.49
CA PHE A 489 -20.35 33.19 -7.46
C PHE A 489 -20.22 34.60 -8.01
N ASN A 490 -20.61 35.58 -7.21
CA ASN A 490 -20.20 36.96 -7.36
C ASN A 490 -18.87 37.18 -6.63
N PHE A 491 -18.02 38.02 -7.19
CA PHE A 491 -16.72 38.33 -6.60
C PHE A 491 -16.69 39.76 -6.08
N ASN A 492 -16.16 39.96 -4.89
CA ASN A 492 -15.84 41.29 -4.36
C ASN A 492 -14.33 41.37 -4.16
N LEU A 493 -13.64 42.17 -4.96
CA LEU A 493 -12.20 42.32 -4.84
C LEU A 493 -11.87 43.35 -3.76
N ARG A 494 -10.94 42.99 -2.87
CA ARG A 494 -10.37 43.92 -1.87
C ARG A 494 -8.85 43.77 -1.83
N ALA A 495 -8.14 44.87 -1.94
CA ALA A 495 -6.69 44.91 -1.89
C ALA A 495 -6.19 46.22 -1.24
N THR A 496 -5.02 46.17 -0.62
CA THR A 496 -4.32 47.38 -0.18
C THR A 496 -3.92 48.24 -1.39
N PRO A 497 -3.69 49.56 -1.23
CA PRO A 497 -3.33 50.45 -2.34
C PRO A 497 -2.10 50.00 -3.14
N GLU A 498 -1.13 49.39 -2.45
CA GLU A 498 0.09 48.87 -3.07
C GLU A 498 -0.18 47.59 -3.87
N ALA A 499 -0.93 46.65 -3.28
CA ALA A 499 -1.32 45.42 -3.97
C ALA A 499 -2.26 45.70 -5.15
N ALA A 500 -3.20 46.64 -5.03
CA ALA A 500 -4.11 47.03 -6.11
C ALA A 500 -3.35 47.56 -7.34
N ARG A 501 -2.28 48.35 -7.12
CA ARG A 501 -1.39 48.81 -8.20
C ARG A 501 -0.69 47.65 -8.90
N MET A 502 -0.19 46.68 -8.16
CA MET A 502 0.46 45.48 -8.72
C MET A 502 -0.53 44.57 -9.46
N LEU A 503 -1.74 44.44 -8.94
CA LEU A 503 -2.82 43.67 -9.53
C LEU A 503 -3.46 44.38 -10.72
N ARG A 504 -3.17 45.67 -10.96
CA ARG A 504 -3.86 46.52 -11.96
C ARG A 504 -5.37 46.57 -11.75
N SER A 505 -5.79 46.65 -10.49
CA SER A 505 -7.20 46.72 -10.08
C SER A 505 -7.48 47.96 -9.24
N GLY A 506 -8.77 48.21 -8.94
CA GLY A 506 -9.14 49.11 -7.85
C GLY A 506 -8.85 48.49 -6.48
N GLU A 507 -8.86 49.32 -5.42
CA GLU A 507 -8.69 48.86 -4.03
C GLU A 507 -9.91 48.07 -3.54
N VAL A 508 -11.11 48.51 -3.91
CA VAL A 508 -12.38 47.83 -3.61
C VAL A 508 -13.23 47.81 -4.87
N MET A 509 -13.61 46.62 -5.32
CA MET A 509 -14.50 46.43 -6.46
C MET A 509 -15.59 45.43 -6.09
N LEU A 510 -16.80 45.94 -5.83
CA LEU A 510 -17.98 45.11 -5.55
C LEU A 510 -18.58 44.61 -6.85
N GLY A 511 -18.95 43.33 -6.91
CA GLY A 511 -19.45 42.70 -8.13
C GLY A 511 -18.39 42.61 -9.24
N TYR A 512 -17.12 42.44 -8.85
CA TYR A 512 -16.03 42.15 -9.77
C TYR A 512 -16.42 40.99 -10.70
N THR A 513 -16.25 41.22 -12.00
CA THR A 513 -16.56 40.23 -13.03
C THR A 513 -15.25 39.71 -13.59
N PRO A 514 -15.00 38.38 -13.53
CA PRO A 514 -13.82 37.81 -14.14
C PRO A 514 -13.77 38.09 -15.64
N HIS A 515 -12.57 38.34 -16.16
CA HIS A 515 -12.38 38.69 -17.57
C HIS A 515 -12.87 37.57 -18.52
N PRO A 516 -13.50 37.86 -19.68
CA PRO A 516 -14.02 36.84 -20.60
C PRO A 516 -12.98 35.82 -21.09
N ARG A 517 -11.72 36.23 -21.19
CA ARG A 517 -10.58 35.38 -21.60
C ARG A 517 -9.93 34.57 -20.47
N LEU A 518 -10.53 34.55 -19.28
CA LEU A 518 -9.96 33.85 -18.12
C LEU A 518 -9.63 32.39 -18.42
N GLN A 519 -10.50 31.68 -19.14
CA GLN A 519 -10.27 30.27 -19.49
C GLN A 519 -9.05 30.08 -20.40
N ASN A 520 -8.82 31.01 -21.33
CA ASN A 520 -7.62 31.03 -22.17
C ASN A 520 -6.36 31.27 -21.34
N MET A 521 -6.38 32.26 -20.45
CA MET A 521 -5.25 32.58 -19.57
C MET A 521 -4.88 31.41 -18.65
N LEU A 522 -5.88 30.73 -18.07
CA LEU A 522 -5.67 29.56 -17.23
C LEU A 522 -5.08 28.38 -18.03
N ALA A 523 -5.54 28.18 -19.27
CA ALA A 523 -4.99 27.17 -20.16
C ALA A 523 -3.53 27.47 -20.52
N GLU A 524 -3.21 28.72 -20.86
CA GLU A 524 -1.83 29.15 -21.13
C GLU A 524 -0.92 28.96 -19.92
N PHE A 525 -1.40 29.33 -18.73
CA PHE A 525 -0.64 29.15 -17.50
C PHE A 525 -0.29 27.69 -17.24
N LEU A 526 -1.28 26.80 -17.36
CA LEU A 526 -1.08 25.37 -17.16
C LEU A 526 -0.13 24.78 -18.21
N LEU A 527 -0.15 25.28 -19.45
CA LEU A 527 0.84 24.91 -20.47
C LEU A 527 2.26 25.36 -20.09
N ILE A 528 2.42 26.58 -19.57
CA ILE A 528 3.72 27.08 -19.07
C ILE A 528 4.23 26.18 -17.94
N GLN A 529 3.37 25.85 -16.98
CA GLN A 529 3.70 24.98 -15.85
C GLN A 529 4.09 23.58 -16.30
N ASN A 530 3.38 23.01 -17.28
CA ASN A 530 3.68 21.68 -17.80
C ASN A 530 5.03 21.64 -18.54
N ARG A 531 5.36 22.70 -19.30
CA ARG A 531 6.66 22.82 -19.98
C ARG A 531 7.81 22.87 -18.99
N LYS A 532 7.70 23.72 -17.96
CA LYS A 532 8.72 23.80 -16.89
C LYS A 532 8.89 22.46 -16.19
N LYS A 533 7.80 21.76 -15.90
CA LYS A 533 7.87 20.42 -15.32
C LYS A 533 8.61 19.43 -16.24
N CYS A 534 8.34 19.46 -17.54
CA CYS A 534 9.05 18.63 -18.51
C CYS A 534 10.57 18.95 -18.56
N GLU A 535 10.95 20.21 -18.40
CA GLU A 535 12.36 20.63 -18.33
C GLU A 535 13.06 20.11 -17.06
N GLU A 536 12.39 20.12 -15.91
CA GLU A 536 12.98 19.62 -14.64
C GLU A 536 13.27 18.12 -14.66
N VAL A 537 12.40 17.31 -15.27
CA VAL A 537 12.62 15.87 -15.41
C VAL A 537 13.53 15.51 -16.59
N ALA A 538 13.92 16.46 -17.45
CA ALA A 538 14.84 16.20 -18.56
C ALA A 538 16.24 15.80 -18.08
N TRP A 539 16.67 16.25 -16.89
CA TRP A 539 17.97 15.91 -16.30
C TRP A 539 18.08 14.44 -15.86
N PHE A 540 16.97 13.76 -15.55
CA PHE A 540 16.98 12.33 -15.21
C PHE A 540 17.30 11.40 -16.40
N ASN A 541 17.43 11.96 -17.62
CA ASN A 541 17.67 11.23 -18.86
C ASN A 541 19.07 11.46 -19.47
N GLN A 542 19.96 12.17 -18.77
CA GLN A 542 21.40 12.14 -19.03
C GLN A 542 22.05 11.17 -18.05
#